data_AF-A0A383BKG7-F1
#
_entry.id   AF-A0A383BKG7-F1
#
_cell.length_a   1.000
_cell.length_b   1.000
_cell.length_c   1.000
_cell.angle_alpha   90.00
_cell.angle_beta   90.00
_cell.angle_gamma   90.00
#
_symmetry.space_group_name_H-M   'P 1'
#
loop_
_entity.id
_entity.type
_entity.pdbx_description
1 polymer ?
#
loop_
_entity_poly.entity_id
_entity_poly.type
_entity_poly.pdbx_seq_one_letter_code
_entity_poly.pdbx_strand_id
1 'polypeptide(L)'
;YPTEEILQTLYADRHENKQAILDTLHGHGSIGDNVGRDVNHTGMNRDLNNGMQVHMAGGSSALLSLQLEDWLEMDKPVNIPGTFDEYPNWRRKLTENIESMFDRHDINELASKLTHARKQASQG
;
A
#
# COMPACT_ATOMS: atom_id res chain seq x y z
N TYR A 1 19.57 5.77 -11.23
CA TYR A 1 20.03 4.47 -11.74
C TYR A 1 21.19 4.70 -12.69
N PRO A 2 22.25 3.88 -12.63
CA PRO A 2 23.53 4.18 -13.29
C PRO A 2 23.49 4.05 -14.83
N THR A 3 22.55 3.28 -15.38
CA THR A 3 22.33 3.15 -16.82
C THR A 3 20.85 3.06 -17.16
N GLU A 4 20.51 3.42 -18.40
CA GLU A 4 19.15 3.31 -18.93
C GLU A 4 18.70 1.85 -19.04
N GLU A 5 19.60 0.94 -19.42
CA GLU A 5 19.30 -0.50 -19.52
C GLU A 5 18.81 -1.08 -18.19
N ILE A 6 19.51 -0.77 -17.08
CA ILE A 6 19.10 -1.21 -15.74
C ILE A 6 17.74 -0.59 -15.36
N LEU A 7 17.53 0.68 -15.72
CA LEU A 7 16.26 1.36 -15.44
C LEU A 7 15.09 0.69 -16.18
N GLN A 8 15.26 0.34 -17.45
CA GLN A 8 14.22 -0.34 -18.25
C GLN A 8 13.88 -1.71 -17.68
N THR A 9 14.87 -2.51 -17.29
CA THR A 9 14.64 -3.81 -16.63
C THR A 9 13.84 -3.65 -15.34
N LEU A 10 14.21 -2.69 -14.48
CA LEU A 10 13.48 -2.43 -13.24
C LEU A 10 12.03 -2.00 -13.49
N TYR A 11 11.76 -1.24 -14.55
CA TYR A 11 10.39 -0.89 -14.93
C TYR A 11 9.59 -2.10 -15.39
N ALA A 12 10.19 -2.96 -16.23
CA ALA A 12 9.54 -4.19 -16.69
C ALA A 12 9.21 -5.13 -15.53
N ASP A 13 10.20 -5.40 -14.66
CA ASP A 13 10.01 -6.23 -13.46
C ASP A 13 8.94 -5.63 -12.53
N ARG A 14 8.96 -4.31 -12.34
CA ARG A 14 7.96 -3.62 -11.53
C ARG A 14 6.56 -3.81 -12.11
N HIS A 15 6.42 -3.75 -13.43
CA HIS A 15 5.15 -3.89 -14.12
C HIS A 15 4.57 -5.31 -13.97
N GLU A 16 5.40 -6.33 -14.20
CA GLU A 16 5.03 -7.73 -14.01
C GLU A 16 4.60 -8.00 -12.55
N ASN A 17 5.40 -7.54 -11.58
CA ASN A 17 5.09 -7.69 -10.16
C ASN A 17 3.78 -7.03 -9.76
N LYS A 18 3.49 -5.83 -10.28
CA LYS A 18 2.21 -5.16 -10.02
C LYS A 18 1.03 -5.96 -10.57
N GLN A 19 1.16 -6.53 -11.76
CA GLN A 19 0.10 -7.34 -12.35
C GLN A 19 -0.15 -8.60 -11.50
N ALA A 20 0.91 -9.31 -11.09
CA ALA A 20 0.78 -10.48 -10.23
C ALA A 20 0.13 -10.17 -8.87
N ILE A 21 0.47 -9.03 -8.26
CA ILE A 21 -0.20 -8.55 -7.04
C ILE A 21 -1.67 -8.26 -7.31
N LEU A 22 -2.01 -7.57 -8.40
CA LEU A 22 -3.38 -7.24 -8.76
C LEU A 22 -4.23 -8.49 -8.99
N ASP A 23 -3.68 -9.48 -9.71
CA ASP A 23 -4.31 -10.77 -9.95
C ASP A 23 -4.54 -11.54 -8.64
N THR A 24 -3.58 -11.49 -7.71
CA THR A 24 -3.68 -12.12 -6.39
C THR A 24 -4.80 -11.51 -5.56
N LEU A 25 -4.89 -10.18 -5.53
CA LEU A 25 -5.93 -9.46 -4.78
C LEU A 25 -7.33 -9.77 -5.33
N HIS A 26 -7.49 -9.79 -6.65
CA HIS A 26 -8.72 -10.21 -7.32
C HIS A 26 -9.04 -11.69 -7.06
N GLY A 27 -8.05 -12.58 -7.18
CA GLY A 27 -8.21 -14.02 -6.97
C GLY A 27 -8.62 -14.39 -5.55
N HIS A 28 -8.17 -13.62 -4.56
CA HIS A 28 -8.57 -13.77 -3.15
C HIS A 28 -9.82 -12.95 -2.79
N GLY A 29 -10.48 -12.29 -3.75
CA GLY A 29 -11.66 -11.45 -3.51
C GLY A 29 -11.40 -10.28 -2.56
N SER A 30 -10.15 -9.84 -2.44
CA SER A 30 -9.73 -8.77 -1.53
C SER A 30 -9.98 -7.37 -2.11
N ILE A 31 -10.20 -7.29 -3.42
CA ILE A 31 -10.68 -6.11 -4.14
C ILE A 31 -11.85 -6.53 -5.05
N GLY A 32 -12.77 -5.61 -5.30
CA GLY A 32 -13.93 -5.83 -6.16
C GLY A 32 -13.69 -5.40 -7.61
N ASP A 33 -14.70 -5.60 -8.45
CA ASP A 33 -14.65 -5.27 -9.89
C ASP A 33 -14.59 -3.75 -10.19
N ASN A 34 -14.75 -2.91 -9.17
CA ASN A 34 -14.48 -1.47 -9.22
C ASN A 34 -12.99 -1.15 -9.36
N VAL A 35 -12.10 -2.09 -9.03
CA VAL A 35 -10.66 -1.96 -9.29
C VAL A 35 -10.33 -2.67 -10.60
N GLY A 36 -9.65 -1.96 -11.51
CA GLY A 36 -9.23 -2.50 -12.80
C GLY A 36 -8.37 -3.77 -12.66
N ARG A 37 -8.29 -4.55 -13.74
CA ARG A 37 -7.53 -5.80 -13.80
C ARG A 37 -6.25 -5.70 -14.63
N ASP A 38 -5.99 -4.54 -15.24
CA ASP A 38 -4.81 -4.29 -16.05
C ASP A 38 -4.01 -3.14 -15.44
N VAL A 39 -2.77 -3.43 -15.05
CA VAL A 39 -1.88 -2.46 -14.42
C VAL A 39 -1.51 -1.27 -15.33
N ASN A 40 -1.60 -1.41 -16.66
CA ASN A 40 -1.37 -0.31 -17.60
C ASN A 40 -2.42 0.81 -17.44
N HIS A 41 -3.60 0.45 -16.92
CA HIS A 41 -4.75 1.34 -16.82
C HIS A 41 -5.24 1.51 -15.37
N THR A 42 -4.65 0.77 -14.43
CA THR A 42 -5.03 0.78 -13.02
C THR A 42 -4.00 1.55 -12.21
N GLY A 43 -4.33 2.81 -11.88
CA GLY A 43 -3.60 3.61 -10.91
C GLY A 43 -3.94 3.23 -9.47
N MET A 44 -3.15 3.73 -8.52
CA MET A 44 -3.52 3.63 -7.10
C MET A 44 -4.81 4.41 -6.86
N ASN A 45 -5.76 3.77 -6.18
CA ASN A 45 -6.98 4.39 -5.69
C ASN A 45 -7.29 3.85 -4.28
N ARG A 46 -8.29 4.43 -3.62
CA ARG A 46 -8.65 4.07 -2.25
C ARG A 46 -9.07 2.62 -2.09
N ASP A 47 -9.80 2.07 -3.07
CA ASP A 47 -10.28 0.69 -3.01
C ASP A 47 -9.11 -0.30 -3.11
N LEU A 48 -8.14 -0.05 -3.99
CA LEU A 48 -6.92 -0.84 -4.10
C LEU A 48 -6.05 -0.70 -2.85
N ASN A 49 -5.87 0.52 -2.32
CA ASN A 49 -5.13 0.78 -1.09
C ASN A 49 -5.73 0.00 0.10
N ASN A 50 -7.03 0.16 0.34
CA ASN A 50 -7.73 -0.51 1.44
C ASN A 50 -7.70 -2.04 1.25
N GLY A 51 -7.96 -2.51 0.04
CA GLY A 51 -7.97 -3.94 -0.29
C GLY A 51 -6.61 -4.60 -0.06
N MET A 52 -5.51 -3.95 -0.44
CA MET A 52 -4.16 -4.44 -0.15
C MET A 52 -3.89 -4.58 1.35
N GLN A 53 -4.22 -3.55 2.13
CA GLN A 53 -3.97 -3.59 3.59
C GLN A 53 -4.83 -4.64 4.29
N VAL A 54 -6.11 -4.76 3.91
CA VAL A 54 -7.02 -5.77 4.47
C VAL A 54 -6.62 -7.18 4.03
N HIS A 55 -6.15 -7.36 2.79
CA HIS A 55 -5.60 -8.62 2.31
C HIS A 55 -4.44 -9.10 3.20
N MET A 56 -3.47 -8.22 3.45
CA MET A 56 -2.33 -8.52 4.32
C MET A 56 -2.76 -8.80 5.76
N ALA A 57 -3.78 -8.11 6.26
CA ALA A 57 -4.34 -8.39 7.58
C ALA A 57 -4.95 -9.80 7.69
N GLY A 58 -5.51 -10.34 6.61
CA GLY A 58 -6.02 -11.71 6.56
C GLY A 58 -4.93 -12.80 6.61
N GLY A 59 -3.64 -12.45 6.52
CA GLY A 59 -2.54 -13.40 6.52
C GLY A 59 -2.28 -14.06 7.89
N SER A 60 -1.59 -15.22 7.86
CA SER A 60 -1.27 -16.04 9.05
C SER A 60 -0.10 -15.52 9.90
N SER A 61 0.53 -14.41 9.52
CA SER A 61 1.61 -13.80 10.30
C SER A 61 1.10 -13.43 11.70
N ALA A 62 1.91 -13.68 12.74
CA ALA A 62 1.54 -13.35 14.13
C ALA A 62 1.35 -11.84 14.35
N LEU A 63 2.17 -11.02 13.69
CA LEU A 63 2.14 -9.57 13.77
C LEU A 63 1.82 -8.96 12.41
N LEU A 64 1.04 -7.88 12.43
CA LEU A 64 0.83 -6.97 11.31
C LEU A 64 1.36 -5.60 11.72
N SER A 65 2.17 -4.98 10.86
CA SER A 65 2.59 -3.59 10.99
C SER A 65 2.05 -2.81 9.80
N LEU A 66 1.54 -1.61 10.06
CA LEU A 66 0.95 -0.73 9.06
C LEU A 66 1.63 0.64 9.11
N GLN A 67 1.80 1.25 7.96
CA GLN A 67 2.35 2.59 7.83
C GLN A 67 1.21 3.60 7.78
N LEU A 68 1.29 4.66 8.59
CA LEU A 68 0.27 5.73 8.58
C LEU A 68 0.28 6.51 7.26
N GLU A 69 1.41 6.48 6.55
CA GLU A 69 1.52 6.99 5.18
C GLU A 69 0.53 6.36 4.21
N ASP A 70 0.27 5.06 4.34
CA ASP A 70 -0.67 4.36 3.46
C ASP A 70 -2.12 4.74 3.78
N TRP A 71 -2.42 5.01 5.06
CA TRP A 71 -3.74 5.50 5.48
C TRP A 71 -4.01 6.91 4.96
N LEU A 72 -2.95 7.71 4.87
CA LEU A 72 -2.98 9.07 4.33
C LEU A 72 -2.73 9.14 2.82
N GLU A 73 -2.63 7.99 2.14
CA GLU A 73 -2.43 7.87 0.69
C GLU A 73 -1.22 8.70 0.17
N MET A 74 -0.14 8.76 0.96
CA MET A 74 1.05 9.58 0.67
C MET A 74 1.93 8.95 -0.42
N ASP A 75 2.43 9.76 -1.35
CA ASP A 75 3.20 9.31 -2.52
C ASP A 75 4.73 9.40 -2.35
N LYS A 76 5.21 10.21 -1.39
CA LYS A 76 6.64 10.47 -1.19
C LYS A 76 7.24 9.62 -0.06
N PRO A 77 8.38 8.95 -0.31
CA PRO A 77 9.06 8.14 0.70
C PRO A 77 9.66 9.02 1.80
N VAL A 78 9.84 8.46 3.00
CA VAL A 78 10.56 9.15 4.09
C VAL A 78 12.09 9.13 3.89
N ASN A 79 12.60 8.15 3.14
CA ASN A 79 14.01 7.92 2.90
C ASN A 79 14.23 7.28 1.53
N ILE A 80 15.26 7.73 0.80
CA ILE A 80 15.77 7.09 -0.41
C ILE A 80 17.20 6.59 -0.13
N PRO A 81 17.42 5.28 -0.02
CA PRO A 81 18.75 4.73 0.24
C PRO A 81 19.78 5.17 -0.81
N GLY A 82 20.99 5.51 -0.36
CA GLY A 82 22.08 5.93 -1.23
C GLY A 82 22.05 7.41 -1.65
N THR A 83 21.26 8.25 -0.97
CA THR A 83 21.24 9.71 -1.17
C THR A 83 21.74 10.43 0.08
N PHE A 84 22.35 11.61 -0.12
CA PHE A 84 22.75 12.53 0.94
C PHE A 84 22.03 13.88 0.78
N ASP A 85 22.48 14.72 -0.14
CA ASP A 85 21.91 16.05 -0.38
C ASP A 85 20.83 16.05 -1.47
N GLU A 86 20.65 14.94 -2.20
CA GLU A 86 19.70 14.81 -3.31
C GLU A 86 18.25 14.66 -2.84
N TYR A 87 18.03 14.17 -1.62
CA TYR A 87 16.71 13.97 -1.06
C TYR A 87 16.67 14.38 0.42
N PRO A 88 15.62 15.07 0.89
CA PRO A 88 15.48 15.46 2.30
C PRO A 88 15.09 14.26 3.19
N ASN A 89 15.97 13.27 3.28
CA ASN A 89 15.76 12.06 4.08
C ASN A 89 15.43 12.40 5.54
N TRP A 90 14.52 11.64 6.14
CA TRP A 90 14.13 11.75 7.56
C TRP A 90 13.46 13.08 7.94
N ARG A 91 13.08 13.90 6.97
CA ARG A 91 12.45 15.22 7.20
C ARG A 91 10.98 15.27 6.81
N ARG A 92 10.51 14.30 6.02
CA ARG A 92 9.14 14.28 5.48
C ARG A 92 8.14 13.90 6.59
N LYS A 93 7.32 14.86 7.00
CA LYS A 93 6.22 14.67 7.96
C LYS A 93 5.01 13.98 7.29
N LEU A 94 4.11 13.44 8.11
CA LEU A 94 2.76 13.06 7.66
C LEU A 94 2.03 14.31 7.11
N THR A 95 1.09 14.11 6.18
CA THR A 95 0.30 15.21 5.59
C THR A 95 -0.71 15.81 6.58
N GLU A 96 -1.05 15.08 7.63
CA GLU A 96 -2.05 15.47 8.63
C GLU A 96 -1.53 15.23 10.06
N ASN A 97 -2.12 15.96 11.02
CA ASN A 97 -1.91 15.72 12.44
C ASN A 97 -2.65 14.46 12.90
N ILE A 98 -2.20 13.88 14.00
CA ILE A 98 -2.74 12.63 14.54
C ILE A 98 -4.23 12.76 14.91
N GLU A 99 -4.61 13.87 15.55
CA GLU A 99 -5.99 14.15 15.95
C GLU A 99 -6.91 14.21 14.73
N SER A 100 -6.53 15.00 13.72
CA SER A 100 -7.29 15.12 12.47
C SER A 100 -7.42 13.80 11.73
N MET A 101 -6.34 13.01 11.68
CA MET A 101 -6.33 11.69 11.05
C MET A 101 -7.33 10.73 11.72
N PHE A 102 -7.45 10.77 13.05
CA PHE A 102 -8.39 9.90 13.77
C PHE A 102 -9.84 10.42 13.83
N ASP A 103 -10.08 11.68 13.45
CA ASP A 103 -11.43 12.20 13.23
C ASP A 103 -12.01 11.81 11.85
N ARG A 104 -11.17 11.30 10.95
CA ARG A 104 -11.57 10.91 9.59
C ARG A 104 -12.38 9.62 9.57
N HIS A 105 -13.56 9.68 8.96
CA HIS A 105 -14.48 8.53 8.88
C HIS A 105 -13.88 7.37 8.07
N ASP A 106 -13.25 7.66 6.94
CA ASP A 106 -12.64 6.66 6.05
C ASP A 106 -11.47 5.90 6.72
N ILE A 107 -10.66 6.60 7.52
CA ILE A 107 -9.57 5.97 8.29
C ILE A 107 -10.13 5.07 9.39
N ASN A 108 -11.14 5.52 10.11
CA ASN A 108 -11.80 4.70 11.13
C ASN A 108 -12.48 3.45 10.52
N GLU A 109 -13.07 3.58 9.33
CA GLU A 109 -13.64 2.46 8.60
C GLU A 109 -12.56 1.44 8.20
N LEU A 110 -11.44 1.90 7.64
CA LEU A 110 -10.28 1.05 7.31
C LEU A 110 -9.75 0.33 8.56
N ALA A 111 -9.51 1.06 9.66
CA ALA A 111 -9.02 0.49 10.91
C ALA A 111 -9.96 -0.61 11.46
N SER A 112 -11.28 -0.41 11.31
CA SER A 112 -12.28 -1.41 11.69
C SER A 112 -12.20 -2.67 10.82
N LYS A 113 -12.09 -2.52 9.50
CA LYS A 113 -11.92 -3.64 8.54
C LYS A 113 -10.64 -4.44 8.83
N LEU A 114 -9.52 -3.75 9.07
CA LEU A 114 -8.24 -4.37 9.43
C LEU A 114 -8.34 -5.17 10.72
N THR A 115 -8.95 -4.57 11.76
CA THR A 115 -9.18 -5.25 13.05
C THR A 115 -10.04 -6.49 12.88
N HIS A 116 -11.10 -6.42 12.08
CA HIS A 116 -11.96 -7.56 11.78
C HIS A 116 -11.18 -8.68 11.09
N ALA A 117 -10.44 -8.36 10.02
CA ALA A 117 -9.63 -9.34 9.28
C ALA A 117 -8.58 -10.04 10.18
N ARG A 118 -7.87 -9.28 11.03
CA ARG A 118 -6.92 -9.86 12.01
C ARG A 118 -7.57 -10.83 12.98
N LYS A 119 -8.75 -10.48 13.50
CA LYS A 119 -9.49 -11.35 14.42
C LYS A 119 -9.90 -12.66 13.74
N GLN A 120 -10.41 -12.59 12.52
CA GLN A 120 -10.77 -13.78 11.74
C GLN A 120 -9.54 -14.66 11.47
N ALA A 121 -8.42 -14.07 11.05
CA ALA A 121 -7.18 -14.81 10.80
C ALA A 121 -6.62 -15.50 12.07
N SER A 122 -6.82 -14.90 13.26
CA SER A 122 -6.37 -15.47 14.54
C SER A 122 -7.26 -16.59 15.10
N GLN A 123 -8.45 -16.80 14.53
CA GLN A 123 -9.38 -17.86 14.93
C GLN A 123 -9.19 -19.16 14.15
N GLY A 124 -8.44 -19.12 13.05
CA GLY A 124 -8.11 -20.27 12.20
C GLY A 124 -6.88 -21.04 12.65
#